data_AF-A0A935H5M5-F1
#
_entry.id   AF-A0A935H5M5-F1
#
_cell.length_a   1.000
_cell.length_b   1.000
_cell.length_c   1.000
_cell.angle_alpha   90.00
_cell.angle_beta   90.00
_cell.angle_gamma   90.00
#
_symmetry.space_group_name_H-M   'P 1'
#
loop_
_entity.id
_entity.type
_entity.pdbx_description
1 polymer ?
#
loop_
_entity_poly.entity_id
_entity_poly.type
_entity_poly.pdbx_seq_one_letter_code
_entity_poly.pdbx_strand_id
1 'polypeptide(L)'
;MRINSKRFLKWMGLIFALVAIEQGIKILVQNVITLHDTIPVLPSFNLVHVLNPGAAFSFLSDAGGWQRNALSILALIICLILLIALWRKPT
;
A
#
# COMPACT_ATOMS: atom_id res chain seq x y z
N MET A 1 -17.93 -17.46 20.65
CA MET A 1 -17.58 -17.13 19.24
C MET A 1 -16.35 -17.93 18.86
N ARG A 2 -16.46 -18.94 17.97
CA ARG A 2 -15.34 -19.85 17.65
C ARG A 2 -14.51 -19.27 16.51
N ILE A 3 -13.24 -18.97 16.78
CA ILE A 3 -12.31 -18.43 15.79
C ILE A 3 -11.84 -19.58 14.88
N ASN A 4 -11.94 -19.40 13.55
CA ASN A 4 -11.36 -20.35 12.60
C ASN A 4 -9.92 -19.95 12.27
N SER A 5 -8.98 -20.45 13.07
CA SER A 5 -7.55 -20.14 12.98
C SER A 5 -6.97 -20.45 11.59
N LYS A 6 -7.44 -21.51 10.92
CA LYS A 6 -6.96 -21.87 9.56
C LYS A 6 -7.34 -20.81 8.52
N ARG A 7 -8.55 -20.26 8.60
CA ARG A 7 -8.97 -19.16 7.70
C ARG A 7 -8.15 -17.91 7.97
N PHE A 8 -7.97 -17.53 9.24
CA PHE A 8 -7.16 -16.37 9.61
C PHE A 8 -5.72 -16.50 9.08
N LEU A 9 -5.06 -17.66 9.29
CA LEU A 9 -3.72 -17.92 8.78
C LEU A 9 -3.63 -17.84 7.25
N LYS A 10 -4.64 -18.36 6.52
CA LYS A 10 -4.69 -18.24 5.04
C LYS A 10 -4.70 -16.78 4.59
N TRP A 11 -5.54 -15.94 5.21
CA TRP A 11 -5.60 -14.52 4.88
C TRP A 11 -4.34 -13.76 5.30
N MET A 12 -3.74 -14.10 6.44
CA MET A 12 -2.43 -13.56 6.83
C MET A 12 -1.35 -13.90 5.80
N GLY A 13 -1.29 -15.16 5.35
CA GLY A 13 -0.34 -15.58 4.32
C GLY A 13 -0.51 -14.80 3.02
N LEU A 14 -1.75 -14.60 2.57
CA LEU A 14 -2.05 -13.78 1.38
C LEU A 14 -1.62 -12.32 1.57
N ILE A 15 -1.92 -11.71 2.71
CA ILE A 15 -1.54 -10.33 3.01
C ILE A 15 -0.01 -10.16 2.96
N PHE A 16 0.74 -11.05 3.62
CA PHE A 16 2.20 -10.99 3.59
C PHE A 16 2.76 -11.19 2.18
N ALA A 17 2.21 -12.12 1.40
CA ALA A 17 2.63 -12.33 0.02
C ALA A 17 2.40 -11.09 -0.85
N LEU A 18 1.22 -10.45 -0.72
CA LEU A 18 0.90 -9.22 -1.45
C LEU A 18 1.84 -8.07 -1.06
N VAL A 19 2.11 -7.88 0.24
CA VAL A 19 3.06 -6.85 0.72
C VAL A 19 4.47 -7.10 0.18
N ALA A 20 4.93 -8.37 0.17
CA ALA A 20 6.24 -8.71 -0.37
C ALA A 20 6.34 -8.44 -1.88
N ILE A 21 5.30 -8.80 -2.65
CA ILE A 21 5.22 -8.52 -4.09
C ILE A 21 5.23 -7.02 -4.35
N GLU A 22 4.42 -6.27 -3.59
CA GLU A 22 4.30 -4.82 -3.72
C GLU A 22 5.64 -4.10 -3.47
N GLN A 23 6.32 -4.46 -2.39
CA GLN A 23 7.64 -3.91 -2.06
C GLN A 23 8.71 -4.35 -3.09
N GLY A 24 8.64 -5.60 -3.57
CA GLY A 24 9.52 -6.10 -4.63
C GLY A 24 9.39 -5.31 -5.93
N ILE A 25 8.16 -4.98 -6.34
CA ILE A 25 7.90 -4.16 -7.53
C ILE A 25 8.45 -2.75 -7.35
N LYS A 26 8.26 -2.10 -6.20
CA LYS A 26 8.83 -0.78 -5.92
C LYS A 26 10.36 -0.78 -6.02
N ILE A 27 11.01 -1.77 -5.43
CA ILE A 27 12.48 -1.92 -5.50
C ILE A 27 12.93 -2.10 -6.95
N LEU A 28 12.23 -2.95 -7.72
CA LEU A 28 12.53 -3.14 -9.13
C LEU A 28 12.40 -1.83 -9.91
N VAL A 29 11.31 -1.08 -9.72
CA VAL A 29 11.10 0.22 -10.38
C VAL A 29 12.19 1.21 -10.02
N GLN A 30 12.59 1.30 -8.73
CA GLN A 30 13.65 2.19 -8.28
C GLN A 30 15.01 1.87 -8.90
N ASN A 31 15.27 0.60 -9.22
CA ASN A 31 16.53 0.16 -9.82
C ASN A 31 16.55 0.24 -11.35
N VAL A 32 15.39 0.19 -12.01
CA VAL A 32 15.28 0.06 -13.47
C VAL A 32 14.78 1.33 -14.15
N ILE A 33 13.99 2.16 -13.46
CA ILE A 33 13.37 3.37 -14.03
C ILE A 33 13.91 4.58 -13.27
N THR A 34 14.54 5.53 -13.96
CA THR A 34 15.00 6.78 -13.34
C THR A 34 13.81 7.55 -12.77
N LEU A 35 14.02 8.31 -11.69
CA LEU A 35 12.98 9.15 -11.14
C LEU A 35 12.49 10.17 -12.18
N HIS A 36 11.16 10.24 -12.38
CA HIS A 36 10.44 11.00 -13.41
C HIS A 36 10.54 10.46 -14.86
N ASP A 37 11.21 9.33 -15.08
CA ASP A 37 11.17 8.67 -16.39
C ASP A 37 9.84 7.96 -16.63
N THR A 38 9.53 7.80 -17.92
CA THR A 38 8.32 7.16 -18.43
C THR A 38 8.68 6.05 -19.41
N ILE A 39 8.14 4.86 -19.19
CA ILE A 39 8.22 3.72 -20.11
C ILE A 39 6.83 3.49 -20.73
N PRO A 40 6.64 3.73 -22.04
CA PRO A 40 5.39 3.42 -22.71
C PRO A 40 5.23 1.91 -22.89
N VAL A 41 4.09 1.36 -22.47
CA VAL A 41 3.80 -0.08 -22.55
C VAL A 41 2.69 -0.37 -23.56
N LEU A 42 1.63 0.46 -23.57
CA LEU A 42 0.55 0.44 -24.56
C LEU A 42 0.20 1.88 -24.96
N PRO A 43 -0.55 2.10 -26.07
CA PRO A 43 -0.90 3.44 -26.54
C PRO A 43 -1.57 4.37 -25.50
N SER A 44 -2.17 3.81 -24.44
CA SER A 44 -2.79 4.58 -23.35
C SER A 44 -2.34 4.12 -21.96
N PHE A 45 -1.21 3.41 -21.86
CA PHE A 45 -0.68 2.93 -20.59
C PHE A 45 0.85 3.08 -20.53
N ASN A 46 1.30 3.84 -19.53
CA ASN A 46 2.69 4.14 -19.28
C ASN A 46 3.06 3.74 -17.85
N LEU A 47 4.29 3.25 -17.67
CA LEU A 47 4.91 3.11 -16.36
C LEU A 47 5.73 4.36 -16.07
N VAL A 48 5.44 5.03 -14.95
CA VAL A 48 6.14 6.26 -14.55
C VAL A 48 6.69 6.07 -13.15
N HIS A 49 7.96 6.36 -12.96
CA HIS A 49 8.56 6.38 -11.63
C HIS A 49 8.38 7.77 -11.02
N VAL A 50 7.41 7.92 -10.13
CA VAL A 50 7.17 9.17 -9.39
C VAL A 50 7.05 8.88 -7.90
N LEU A 51 7.61 9.77 -7.08
CA LEU A 51 7.43 9.74 -5.64
C LEU A 51 6.21 10.58 -5.29
N ASN A 52 5.28 10.00 -4.55
CA ASN A 52 4.11 10.72 -4.05
C ASN A 52 4.36 11.14 -2.59
N PRO A 53 4.70 12.41 -2.30
CA PRO A 53 4.91 12.89 -0.94
C PRO A 53 3.60 13.07 -0.14
N GLY A 54 2.45 12.79 -0.75
CA GLY A 54 1.11 13.12 -0.24
C GLY A 54 0.29 14.00 -1.20
N ALA A 55 0.80 14.25 -2.42
CA ALA A 55 0.19 15.10 -3.44
C ALA A 55 -1.01 14.47 -4.15
N ALA A 56 -1.32 13.18 -3.93
CA ALA A 56 -2.60 12.60 -4.38
C ALA A 56 -3.81 13.33 -3.78
N PHE A 57 -3.62 14.02 -2.67
CA PHE A 57 -4.53 15.02 -2.16
C PHE A 57 -3.97 16.39 -2.55
N SER A 58 -4.28 16.90 -3.73
CA SER A 58 -3.77 18.21 -4.19
C SER A 58 -4.07 19.35 -3.19
N PHE A 59 -5.07 19.19 -2.32
CA PHE A 59 -5.35 20.14 -1.24
C PHE A 59 -4.31 20.12 -0.10
N LEU A 60 -3.55 19.03 0.06
CA LEU A 60 -2.49 18.88 1.07
C LEU A 60 -1.08 19.02 0.48
N SER A 61 -0.93 19.28 -0.83
CA SER A 61 0.41 19.42 -1.43
C SER A 61 1.23 20.53 -0.75
N ASP A 62 0.54 21.60 -0.34
CA ASP A 62 1.16 22.79 0.26
C ASP A 62 1.09 22.78 1.79
N ALA A 63 0.65 21.68 2.40
CA ALA A 63 0.42 21.58 3.84
C ALA A 63 1.71 21.38 4.67
N GLY A 64 2.91 21.62 4.12
CA GLY A 64 4.16 21.59 4.88
C GLY A 64 4.67 20.19 5.28
N GLY A 65 4.07 19.12 4.77
CA GLY A 65 4.60 17.74 4.86
C GLY A 65 4.12 16.91 6.06
N TRP A 66 3.46 17.49 7.05
CA TRP A 66 2.94 16.76 8.22
C TRP A 66 1.92 15.68 7.82
N GLN A 67 1.20 15.90 6.71
CA GLN A 67 0.19 14.99 6.16
C GLN A 67 0.74 13.58 5.95
N ARG A 68 2.03 13.44 5.60
CA ARG A 68 2.67 12.13 5.41
C ARG A 68 2.61 11.28 6.68
N ASN A 69 3.01 11.87 7.81
CA ASN A 69 3.05 11.14 9.08
C ASN A 69 1.63 10.90 9.60
N ALA A 70 0.74 11.88 9.50
CA ALA A 70 -0.65 11.74 9.92
C ALA A 70 -1.40 10.65 9.13
N LEU A 71 -1.28 10.64 7.80
CA LEU A 71 -1.90 9.61 6.96
C LEU A 71 -1.29 8.23 7.20
N SER A 72 0.02 8.14 7.49
CA SER A 72 0.67 6.88 7.85
C SER A 72 0.12 6.32 9.17
N ILE A 73 -0.03 7.16 10.20
CA ILE A 73 -0.63 6.77 11.47
C ILE A 73 -2.09 6.32 11.27
N LEU A 74 -2.87 7.08 10.51
CA LEU A 74 -4.25 6.72 10.18
C LEU A 74 -4.34 5.36 9.47
N ALA A 75 -3.46 5.11 8.50
CA ALA A 75 -3.37 3.84 7.79
C ALA A 75 -3.07 2.68 8.76
N LEU A 76 -2.13 2.87 9.69
CA LEU A 76 -1.81 1.86 10.72
C LEU A 76 -3.01 1.54 11.62
N ILE A 77 -3.75 2.58 12.05
CA ILE A 77 -4.98 2.41 12.85
C ILE A 77 -6.02 1.60 12.08
N ILE A 78 -6.27 1.95 10.81
CA ILE A 78 -7.21 1.24 9.95
C ILE A 78 -6.77 -0.21 9.75
N CYS A 79 -5.49 -0.47 9.48
CA CYS A 79 -4.93 -1.81 9.37
C CYS A 79 -5.19 -2.63 10.64
N LEU A 80 -4.95 -2.05 11.83
CA LEU A 80 -5.22 -2.73 13.10
C LEU A 80 -6.70 -3.06 13.28
N ILE A 81 -7.59 -2.12 12.97
CA ILE A 81 -9.05 -2.35 13.02
C ILE A 81 -9.45 -3.48 12.07
N LEU A 82 -8.93 -3.50 10.84
CA LEU A 82 -9.21 -4.53 9.85
C LEU A 82 -8.65 -5.89 10.27
N LEU A 83 -7.47 -5.94 10.88
CA LEU A 83 -6.89 -7.17 11.42
C LEU A 83 -7.74 -7.73 12.57
N ILE A 84 -8.19 -6.87 13.48
CA ILE A 84 -9.09 -7.25 14.57
C ILE A 84 -10.43 -7.73 13.98
N ALA A 85 -10.99 -7.02 12.99
CA ALA A 85 -12.24 -7.42 12.34
C ALA A 85 -12.10 -8.77 11.63
N LEU A 86 -10.99 -8.99 10.92
CA LEU A 86 -10.68 -10.27 10.26
C LEU A 86 -10.53 -11.40 11.27
N TRP A 87 -9.92 -11.13 12.42
CA TRP A 87 -9.78 -12.09 13.51
C TRP A 87 -11.11 -12.41 14.20
N ARG A 88 -11.98 -11.40 14.36
CA ARG A 88 -13.27 -11.52 15.04
C ARG A 88 -14.40 -12.02 14.16
N LYS A 89 -14.28 -11.99 12.82
CA LYS A 89 -15.33 -12.47 11.89
C LYS A 89 -15.67 -13.94 12.20
N PRO A 90 -16.86 -14.22 12.75
CA PRO A 90 -17.34 -15.59 12.87
C PRO A 90 -17.74 -16.06 11.46
N THR A 91 -17.60 -17.36 11.19
CA THR A 91 -18.14 -17.99 9.98
C THR A 91 -19.66 -18.03 10.03
#